data_AF-A0A8X9A2X8-F1
#
_entry.id   AF-A0A8X9A2X8-F1
#
_cell.length_a   1.000
_cell.length_b   1.000
_cell.length_c   1.000
_cell.angle_alpha   90.00
_cell.angle_beta   90.00
_cell.angle_gamma   90.00
#
_symmetry.space_group_name_H-M   'P 1'
#
loop_
_entity.id
_entity.type
_entity.pdbx_description
1 polymer ?
#
loop_
_entity_poly.entity_id
_entity_poly.type
_entity_poly.pdbx_seq_one_letter_code
_entity_poly.pdbx_strand_id
1 'polypeptide(L)'
;MKILRRILARLVREVLREKKRTTEDSFDFSNYTTVTIPTVSFAFGGGVKIDLIPLGILISVCSTVACLAFAGNGDATDTGIFGNTQQLTFEVVYDVVGGKLGFGAAGC
;
A
#
# COMPACT_ATOMS: atom_id res chain seq x y z
N MET A 1 -13.96 8.69 -11.08
CA MET A 1 -13.14 7.66 -10.41
C MET A 1 -13.12 6.25 -11.02
N LYS A 2 -13.98 5.90 -12.00
CA LYS A 2 -13.85 4.62 -12.74
C LYS A 2 -12.44 4.41 -13.32
N ILE A 3 -11.77 5.50 -13.71
CA ILE A 3 -10.40 5.49 -14.25
C ILE A 3 -9.35 5.12 -13.18
N LEU A 4 -9.40 5.65 -11.96
CA LEU A 4 -8.40 5.32 -10.93
C LEU A 4 -8.64 3.92 -10.34
N ARG A 5 -9.90 3.50 -10.14
CA ARG A 5 -10.23 2.09 -9.85
C ARG A 5 -9.81 1.16 -11.00
N ARG A 6 -9.94 1.59 -12.25
CA ARG A 6 -9.44 0.85 -13.41
C ARG A 6 -7.91 0.85 -13.49
N ILE A 7 -7.22 1.93 -13.15
CA ILE A 7 -5.75 2.04 -13.17
C ILE A 7 -5.15 1.24 -12.03
N LEU A 8 -5.68 1.33 -10.81
CA LEU A 8 -5.22 0.53 -9.67
C LEU A 8 -5.55 -0.95 -9.88
N ALA A 9 -6.78 -1.28 -10.31
CA ALA A 9 -7.10 -2.67 -10.67
C ALA A 9 -6.39 -3.13 -11.95
N ARG A 10 -5.89 -2.23 -12.81
CA ARG A 10 -5.07 -2.56 -13.98
C ARG A 10 -3.62 -2.79 -13.55
N LEU A 11 -3.02 -1.93 -12.75
CA LEU A 11 -1.72 -2.13 -12.10
C LEU A 11 -1.70 -3.44 -11.30
N VAL A 12 -2.73 -3.69 -10.50
CA VAL A 12 -2.87 -4.94 -9.73
C VAL A 12 -3.10 -6.15 -10.66
N ARG A 13 -3.84 -6.02 -11.77
CA ARG A 13 -4.02 -7.12 -12.77
C ARG A 13 -2.83 -7.33 -13.71
N GLU A 14 -2.05 -6.30 -13.96
CA GLU A 14 -0.87 -6.30 -14.83
C GLU A 14 0.34 -6.86 -14.08
N VAL A 15 0.36 -6.72 -12.75
CA VAL A 15 1.32 -7.37 -11.85
C VAL A 15 0.91 -8.79 -11.45
N LEU A 16 -0.39 -9.10 -11.31
CA LEU A 16 -0.88 -10.39 -10.82
C LEU A 16 -1.82 -11.07 -11.83
N ARG A 17 -1.21 -11.64 -12.88
CA ARG A 17 -1.87 -12.60 -13.78
C ARG A 17 -2.14 -13.90 -13.01
N GLU A 18 -3.36 -14.41 -13.15
CA GLU A 18 -3.93 -15.63 -12.52
C GLU A 18 -4.49 -15.44 -11.10
N LYS A 19 -5.80 -15.16 -10.97
CA LYS A 19 -6.49 -15.00 -9.67
C LYS A 19 -7.45 -16.16 -9.41
N LYS A 20 -7.22 -16.92 -8.33
CA LYS A 20 -8.26 -17.70 -7.64
C LYS A 20 -8.68 -16.91 -6.41
N ARG A 21 -9.91 -16.38 -6.43
CA ARG A 21 -10.42 -15.29 -5.59
C ARG A 21 -11.04 -15.82 -4.30
N THR A 22 -10.61 -15.36 -3.13
CA THR A 22 -11.29 -15.57 -1.83
C THR A 22 -11.99 -14.29 -1.31
N THR A 23 -11.52 -13.09 -1.69
CA THR A 23 -12.21 -11.78 -1.61
C THR A 23 -11.55 -10.81 -2.62
N GLU A 24 -12.18 -9.68 -3.00
CA GLU A 24 -11.67 -8.81 -4.09
C GLU A 24 -10.24 -8.28 -3.87
N ASP A 25 -9.79 -8.14 -2.63
CA ASP A 25 -8.48 -7.55 -2.26
C ASP A 25 -7.46 -8.56 -1.72
N SER A 26 -7.74 -9.87 -1.85
CA SER A 26 -6.88 -10.95 -1.36
C SER A 26 -6.25 -11.76 -2.49
N PHE A 27 -5.09 -12.35 -2.20
CA PHE A 27 -4.29 -13.18 -3.09
C PHE A 27 -3.91 -14.48 -2.39
N ASP A 28 -4.08 -15.61 -3.06
CA ASP A 28 -3.62 -16.93 -2.60
C ASP A 28 -2.35 -17.33 -3.36
N PHE A 29 -1.26 -17.51 -2.61
CA PHE A 29 0.06 -17.85 -3.09
C PHE A 29 0.38 -19.35 -2.97
N SER A 30 -0.61 -20.20 -2.66
CA SER A 30 -0.43 -21.64 -2.44
C SER A 30 0.26 -22.39 -3.58
N ASN A 31 0.16 -21.89 -4.81
CA ASN A 31 0.76 -22.49 -6.02
C ASN A 31 2.06 -21.83 -6.46
N TYR A 32 2.63 -20.91 -5.66
CA TYR A 32 3.84 -20.17 -6.01
C TYR A 32 4.96 -20.49 -5.02
N THR A 33 6.14 -20.79 -5.56
CA THR A 33 7.36 -21.00 -4.76
C THR A 33 8.14 -19.71 -4.54
N THR A 34 7.84 -18.66 -5.31
CA THR A 34 8.48 -17.34 -5.23
C THR A 34 7.45 -16.26 -5.50
N VAL A 35 7.42 -15.23 -4.65
CA VAL A 35 6.49 -14.11 -4.75
C VAL A 35 7.29 -12.81 -4.79
N THR A 36 7.09 -12.01 -5.82
CA THR A 36 7.69 -10.68 -5.95
C THR A 36 6.63 -9.62 -5.68
N ILE A 37 6.87 -8.76 -4.69
CA ILE A 37 5.97 -7.68 -4.32
C ILE A 37 6.44 -6.40 -5.04
N PRO A 38 5.57 -5.68 -5.76
CA PRO A 38 5.96 -4.46 -6.44
C PRO A 38 6.29 -3.36 -5.42
N THR A 39 7.21 -2.46 -5.79
CA THR A 39 7.43 -1.23 -5.03
C THR A 39 6.20 -0.34 -5.15
N VAL A 40 5.65 0.07 -4.02
CA VAL A 40 4.56 1.05 -3.93
C VAL A 40 5.07 2.24 -3.14
N SER A 41 4.79 3.45 -3.63
CA SER A 41 5.32 4.67 -3.04
C SER A 41 4.24 5.72 -2.83
N PHE A 42 4.35 6.46 -1.73
CA PHE A 42 3.62 7.71 -1.53
C PHE A 42 4.48 8.90 -1.92
N ALA A 43 3.93 9.80 -2.72
CA ALA A 43 4.57 11.06 -3.09
C ALA A 43 3.89 12.20 -2.35
N PHE A 44 4.68 12.97 -1.60
CA PHE A 44 4.23 14.13 -0.84
C PHE A 44 4.70 15.43 -1.49
N GLY A 45 4.11 16.54 -1.06
CA GLY A 45 4.57 17.88 -1.46
C GLY A 45 6.05 18.09 -1.14
N GLY A 46 6.72 18.96 -1.89
CA GLY A 46 8.15 19.22 -1.73
C GLY A 46 9.08 18.16 -2.32
N GLY A 47 8.55 17.22 -3.12
CA GLY A 47 9.34 16.21 -3.82
C GLY A 47 9.73 15.00 -2.96
N VAL A 48 9.16 14.87 -1.77
CA VAL A 48 9.39 13.73 -0.88
C VAL A 48 8.66 12.50 -1.41
N LYS A 49 9.37 11.38 -1.51
CA LYS A 49 8.81 10.09 -1.92
C LYS A 49 9.20 9.03 -0.89
N ILE A 50 8.22 8.23 -0.47
CA ILE A 50 8.40 7.17 0.51
C ILE A 50 7.96 5.85 -0.10
N ASP A 51 8.88 4.90 -0.15
CA ASP A 51 8.61 3.54 -0.62
C ASP A 51 8.14 2.68 0.56
N LEU A 52 7.00 2.04 0.42
CA LEU A 52 6.48 1.15 1.46
C LEU A 52 7.28 -0.14 1.52
N ILE A 53 7.49 -0.64 2.73
CA ILE A 53 7.93 -2.00 2.94
C ILE A 53 6.84 -3.00 2.51
N PRO A 54 7.18 -4.27 2.22
CA PRO A 54 6.20 -5.28 1.83
C PRO A 54 4.98 -5.40 2.77
N LEU A 55 5.20 -5.30 4.09
CA LEU A 55 4.12 -5.34 5.09
C LEU A 55 3.20 -4.10 5.04
N GLY A 56 3.69 -2.99 4.51
CA GLY A 56 2.90 -1.78 4.24
C GLY A 56 1.99 -1.94 3.01
N ILE A 57 2.20 -3.00 2.21
CA ILE A 57 1.49 -3.28 0.96
C ILE A 57 0.55 -4.48 1.12
N LEU A 58 1.03 -5.57 1.73
CA LEU A 58 0.28 -6.80 1.94
C LEU A 58 0.31 -7.23 3.40
N ILE A 59 -0.84 -7.64 3.93
CA ILE A 59 -1.02 -8.22 5.27
C ILE A 59 -1.30 -9.72 5.10
N SER A 60 -0.49 -10.57 5.72
CA SER A 60 -0.73 -12.02 5.74
C SER A 60 -1.96 -12.35 6.60
N VAL A 61 -2.88 -13.14 6.04
CA VAL A 61 -4.07 -13.64 6.74
C VAL A 61 -3.90 -15.11 7.13
N CYS A 62 -3.21 -15.88 6.29
CA CYS A 62 -2.72 -17.22 6.62
C CYS A 62 -1.43 -17.51 5.84
N SER A 63 -0.92 -18.75 5.96
CA SER A 63 0.36 -19.16 5.37
C SER A 63 0.46 -18.95 3.86
N THR A 64 -0.67 -19.02 3.13
CA THR A 64 -0.67 -18.83 1.68
C THR A 64 -1.46 -17.60 1.23
N VAL A 65 -2.32 -17.03 2.08
CA VAL A 65 -3.19 -15.92 1.68
C VAL A 65 -2.72 -14.61 2.31
N ALA A 66 -2.58 -13.57 1.49
CA ALA A 66 -2.39 -12.19 1.94
C ALA A 66 -3.40 -11.24 1.29
N CYS A 67 -3.72 -10.15 2.00
CA CYS A 67 -4.61 -9.10 1.55
C CYS A 67 -3.86 -7.80 1.32
N LEU A 68 -4.38 -6.97 0.41
CA LEU A 68 -3.94 -5.60 0.24
C LEU A 68 -4.13 -4.82 1.55
N ALA A 69 -3.08 -4.14 2.02
CA ALA A 69 -3.09 -3.34 3.24
C ALA A 69 -3.82 -1.98 3.09
N PHE A 70 -4.73 -1.87 2.12
CA PHE A 70 -5.41 -0.63 1.75
C PHE A 70 -6.92 -0.84 1.79
N ALA A 71 -7.62 0.03 2.51
CA ALA A 71 -9.07 0.07 2.49
C ALA A 71 -9.55 0.98 1.35
N GLY A 72 -10.60 0.55 0.65
CA GLY A 72 -11.28 1.39 -0.34
C GLY A 72 -11.96 2.59 0.33
N ASN A 73 -11.96 3.73 -0.36
CA ASN A 73 -12.73 4.91 0.03
C ASN A 73 -14.04 5.03 -0.79
N GLY A 74 -14.97 5.87 -0.31
CA GLY A 74 -16.25 6.16 -0.95
C GLY A 74 -16.06 6.74 -2.36
N ASP A 75 -15.43 7.91 -2.44
CA ASP A 75 -14.93 8.54 -3.66
C ASP A 75 -13.40 8.78 -3.60
N ALA A 76 -12.78 9.19 -4.71
CA ALA A 76 -11.36 9.52 -4.83
C ALA A 76 -11.10 10.98 -4.52
N THR A 77 -12.13 11.82 -4.52
CA THR A 77 -12.05 13.18 -3.99
C THR A 77 -12.03 13.21 -2.47
N ASP A 78 -12.44 12.12 -1.84
CA ASP A 78 -12.46 12.00 -0.38
C ASP A 78 -11.03 11.93 0.17
N THR A 79 -10.85 12.47 1.36
CA THR A 79 -9.55 12.49 2.04
C THR A 79 -9.01 11.07 2.22
N GLY A 80 -7.78 10.84 1.74
CA GLY A 80 -7.05 9.61 2.00
C GLY A 80 -6.44 9.61 3.40
N ILE A 81 -6.41 8.43 4.03
CA ILE A 81 -5.81 8.25 5.37
C ILE A 81 -4.50 7.49 5.22
N PHE A 82 -3.40 8.08 5.68
CA PHE A 82 -2.12 7.40 5.77
C PHE A 82 -2.03 6.60 7.07
N GLY A 83 -2.41 5.31 6.99
CA GLY A 83 -2.60 4.44 8.15
C GLY A 83 -1.31 3.98 8.83
N ASN A 84 -1.45 3.46 10.06
CA ASN A 84 -0.35 2.93 10.86
C ASN A 84 0.49 1.87 10.11
N THR A 85 -0.18 0.99 9.35
CA THR A 85 0.50 -0.05 8.56
C THR A 85 1.44 0.53 7.50
N GLN A 86 1.07 1.64 6.88
CA GLN A 86 1.93 2.32 5.91
C GLN A 86 3.02 3.18 6.56
N GLN A 87 2.90 3.50 7.85
CA GLN A 87 3.90 4.22 8.64
C GLN A 87 4.98 3.30 9.25
N LEU A 88 4.81 1.98 9.19
CA LEU A 88 5.80 1.03 9.72
C LEU A 88 7.21 1.32 9.18
N THR A 89 8.22 1.21 10.05
CA THR A 89 9.65 1.46 9.74
C THR A 89 10.02 2.91 9.41
N PHE A 90 9.07 3.84 9.55
CA PHE A 90 9.29 5.28 9.41
C PHE A 90 9.12 5.99 10.74
N GLU A 91 10.07 6.86 11.05
CA GLU A 91 9.86 7.89 12.07
C GLU A 91 9.04 9.01 11.44
N VAL A 92 7.93 9.37 12.07
CA VAL A 92 7.09 10.49 11.65
C VAL A 92 7.33 11.67 12.57
N VAL A 93 7.94 12.73 12.05
CA VAL A 93 8.31 13.93 12.79
C VAL A 93 7.30 15.04 12.51
N TYR A 94 6.70 15.58 13.58
CA TYR A 94 5.71 16.64 13.50
C TYR A 94 6.34 17.98 13.88
N ASP A 95 6.62 18.82 12.89
CA ASP A 95 7.01 20.21 13.11
C ASP A 95 5.76 21.09 13.15
N VAL A 96 5.19 21.25 14.34
CA VAL A 96 3.95 21.99 14.55
C VAL A 96 4.13 23.49 14.27
N VAL A 97 5.29 24.06 14.60
CA VAL A 97 5.56 25.50 14.39
C VAL A 97 5.80 25.79 12.92
N GLY A 98 6.54 24.93 12.22
CA GLY A 98 6.80 25.07 10.79
C GLY A 98 5.67 24.56 9.89
N GLY A 99 4.66 23.89 10.45
CA GLY A 99 3.52 23.33 9.71
C GLY A 99 3.92 22.21 8.75
N LYS A 100 4.91 21.39 9.13
CA LYS A 100 5.50 20.35 8.27
C LYS A 100 5.45 18.97 8.92
N LEU A 101 5.47 17.97 8.05
CA LEU A 101 5.65 16.57 8.40
C LEU A 101 6.97 16.09 7.81
N GLY A 102 7.79 15.42 8.62
CA GLY A 102 9.02 14.77 8.21
C GLY A 102 8.92 13.26 8.31
N PHE A 103 9.64 12.55 7.46
CA PHE A 103 9.72 11.10 7.47
C PHE A 103 11.18 10.66 7.51
N GLY A 104 11.58 10.00 8.59
CA GLY A 104 12.91 9.39 8.76
C GLY A 104 12.85 7.90 8.43
N ALA A 105 13.84 7.40 7.69
CA ALA A 105 13.97 5.96 7.44
C ALA A 105 14.47 5.22 8.70
N ALA A 106 14.05 3.96 8.87
CA ALA A 106 14.46 3.09 9.97
C ALA A 106 14.02 3.56 11.37
N GLY A 107 12.87 4.23 11.46
CA GLY A 107 12.20 4.45 12.74
C GLY A 107 11.45 3.18 13.15
N CYS A 108 11.86 2.56 14.26
CA CYS A 108 11.26 1.40 14.96
C CYS A 108 10.66 0.25 14.12
#